data_AF-A6MI40-F1
#
_entry.id   AF-A6MI40-F1
#
_cell.length_a   1.000
_cell.length_b   1.000
_cell.length_c   1.000
_cell.angle_alpha   90.00
_cell.angle_beta   90.00
_cell.angle_gamma   90.00
#
_symmetry.space_group_name_H-M   'P 1'
#
loop_
_entity.id
_entity.type
_entity.pdbx_description
1 polymer ?
#
loop_
_entity_poly.entity_id
_entity_poly.type
_entity_poly.pdbx_seq_one_letter_code
_entity_poly.pdbx_strand_id
1 'polypeptide(L)'
;MSQNAAVAITFDDNNQIRVLEADKYKETENLKNESLSFLKKIVNFNETVEGVIDVLNTQAHRIENEKLKSVGVRNKIEGESESRKRKAQELQSLINEKKMELERLQTEYELLLKVTAGQKLLIDKLTNNES
;
A
#
# COMPACT_ATOMS: atom_id res chain seq x y z
N MET A 1 -26.30 46.53 61.43
CA MET A 1 -27.04 47.55 60.65
C MET A 1 -27.37 46.95 59.30
N SER A 2 -28.49 46.22 59.22
CA SER A 2 -28.96 45.60 57.98
C SER A 2 -29.60 46.70 57.12
N GLN A 3 -28.94 47.09 56.04
CA GLN A 3 -29.58 47.90 55.01
C GLN A 3 -30.62 47.01 54.32
N ASN A 4 -31.88 47.23 54.67
CA ASN A 4 -33.03 46.68 53.98
C ASN A 4 -33.03 47.31 52.59
N ALA A 5 -32.41 46.64 51.60
CA ALA A 5 -32.40 47.11 50.23
C ALA A 5 -33.86 47.11 49.76
N ALA A 6 -34.44 48.29 49.58
CA ALA A 6 -35.80 48.43 49.09
C ALA A 6 -35.87 47.69 47.75
N VAL A 7 -36.58 46.56 47.71
CA VAL A 7 -36.81 45.81 46.49
C VAL A 7 -37.72 46.68 45.61
N ALA A 8 -37.12 47.33 44.61
CA ALA A 8 -37.85 48.13 43.64
C ALA A 8 -38.62 47.16 42.72
N ILE A 9 -39.92 47.04 42.97
CA ILE A 9 -40.83 46.29 42.12
C ILE A 9 -41.08 47.12 40.86
N THR A 10 -40.76 46.56 39.71
CA THR A 10 -40.99 47.17 38.40
C THR A 10 -42.00 46.36 37.61
N PHE A 11 -42.70 47.01 36.68
CA PHE A 11 -43.55 46.35 35.71
C PHE A 11 -42.85 46.39 34.36
N ASP A 12 -42.77 45.27 33.66
CA ASP A 12 -42.28 45.23 32.28
C ASP A 12 -43.40 45.53 31.26
N ASP A 13 -43.01 45.62 29.99
CA ASP A 13 -43.91 45.90 28.85
C ASP A 13 -45.04 44.87 28.69
N ASN A 14 -44.94 43.72 29.37
CA ASN A 14 -45.94 42.65 29.38
C ASN A 14 -46.76 42.62 30.70
N ASN A 15 -46.71 43.71 31.48
CA ASN A 15 -47.33 43.85 32.79
C ASN A 15 -46.89 42.81 33.83
N GLN A 16 -45.71 42.20 33.66
CA GLN A 16 -45.20 41.24 34.63
C GLN A 16 -44.42 41.96 35.73
N ILE A 17 -44.61 41.49 36.96
CA ILE A 17 -43.91 42.00 38.14
C ILE A 17 -42.46 41.51 38.08
N ARG A 18 -41.51 42.45 38.11
CA ARG A 18 -40.07 42.21 38.11
C ARG A 18 -39.43 42.83 39.35
N VAL A 19 -38.29 42.25 39.74
CA VAL A 19 -37.45 42.69 40.88
C VAL A 19 -36.20 43.45 40.39
N LEU A 20 -36.06 43.59 39.06
CA LEU A 20 -34.99 44.27 38.34
C LEU A 20 -35.61 45.31 37.41
N GLU A 21 -34.92 46.41 37.14
CA GLU A 21 -35.33 47.35 36.09
C GLU A 21 -35.56 46.61 34.77
N ALA A 22 -36.65 46.94 34.06
CA ALA A 22 -37.10 46.20 32.87
C ALA A 22 -36.01 46.12 31.79
N ASP A 23 -35.24 47.19 31.59
CA ASP A 23 -34.11 47.24 30.65
C ASP A 23 -32.98 46.28 31.06
N LYS A 24 -32.58 46.29 32.34
CA LYS A 24 -31.54 45.38 32.87
C LYS A 24 -31.96 43.91 32.78
N TYR A 25 -33.24 43.62 33.02
CA TYR A 25 -33.78 42.26 32.84
C TYR A 25 -33.71 41.82 31.38
N LYS A 26 -34.11 42.70 30.44
CA LYS A 26 -34.07 42.43 29.00
C LYS A 26 -32.65 42.22 28.49
N GLU A 27 -31.70 43.05 28.92
CA GLU A 27 -30.28 42.85 28.61
C GLU A 27 -29.74 41.52 29.17
N THR A 28 -30.12 41.16 30.39
CA THR A 28 -29.72 39.88 31.01
C THR A 28 -30.30 38.68 30.25
N GLU A 29 -31.57 38.74 29.83
CA GLU A 29 -32.19 37.71 28.99
C GLU A 29 -31.53 37.60 27.61
N ASN A 30 -31.20 38.73 26.99
CA ASN A 30 -30.47 38.75 25.71
C ASN A 30 -29.09 38.12 25.86
N LEU A 31 -28.33 38.50 26.90
CA LEU A 31 -27.02 37.93 27.19
C LEU A 31 -27.11 36.41 27.44
N LYS A 32 -28.14 35.95 28.17
CA LYS A 32 -28.41 34.52 28.38
C LYS A 32 -28.63 33.81 27.04
N ASN A 33 -29.48 34.36 26.17
CA ASN A 33 -29.82 33.77 24.88
C ASN A 33 -28.60 33.73 23.93
N GLU A 34 -27.81 34.80 23.89
CA GLU A 34 -26.56 34.85 23.12
C GLU A 34 -25.54 33.84 23.65
N SER A 35 -25.40 33.73 24.97
CA SER A 35 -24.51 32.75 25.60
C SER A 35 -24.92 31.32 25.26
N LEU A 36 -26.21 31.01 25.30
CA LEU A 36 -26.74 29.71 24.89
C LEU A 36 -26.51 29.42 23.40
N SER A 37 -26.70 30.43 22.54
CA SER A 37 -26.42 30.33 21.10
C SER A 37 -24.93 30.08 20.82
N PHE A 38 -24.05 30.78 21.54
CA PHE A 38 -22.61 30.58 21.46
C PHE A 38 -22.21 29.16 21.87
N LEU A 39 -22.73 28.65 22.99
CA LEU A 39 -22.49 27.27 23.42
C LEU A 39 -22.91 26.25 22.37
N LYS A 40 -24.09 26.42 21.75
CA LYS A 40 -24.53 25.56 20.64
C LYS A 40 -23.58 25.59 19.44
N LYS A 41 -23.09 26.77 19.06
CA LYS A 41 -22.11 26.90 17.98
C LYS A 41 -20.79 26.18 18.29
N ILE A 42 -20.32 26.24 19.54
CA ILE A 42 -19.12 25.53 19.98
C ILE A 42 -19.32 24.01 19.91
N VAL A 43 -20.47 23.49 20.34
CA VAL A 43 -20.79 22.07 20.24
C VAL A 43 -20.76 21.62 18.77
N ASN A 44 -21.48 22.31 17.88
CA ASN A 44 -21.50 21.98 16.45
C ASN A 44 -20.12 22.08 15.80
N PHE A 45 -19.30 23.04 16.22
CA PHE A 45 -17.94 23.18 15.73
C PHE A 45 -17.08 21.97 16.14
N ASN A 46 -17.16 21.54 17.40
CA ASN A 46 -16.44 20.35 17.87
C ASN A 46 -16.88 19.10 17.10
N GLU A 47 -18.17 18.89 16.90
CA GLU A 47 -18.70 17.77 16.09
C GLU A 47 -18.14 17.80 14.66
N THR A 48 -18.05 18.98 14.05
CA THR A 48 -17.47 19.13 12.70
C THR A 48 -15.99 18.79 12.69
N VAL A 49 -15.23 19.24 13.69
CA VAL A 49 -13.80 18.95 13.83
C VAL A 49 -13.57 17.45 14.03
N GLU A 50 -14.37 16.80 14.88
CA GLU A 50 -14.33 15.35 15.07
C GLU A 50 -14.59 14.61 13.75
N GLY A 51 -15.61 15.02 12.99
CA GLY A 51 -15.88 14.45 11.67
C GLY A 51 -14.72 14.62 10.68
N VAL A 52 -14.02 15.77 10.71
CA VAL A 52 -12.82 15.99 9.87
C VAL A 52 -11.67 15.08 10.31
N ILE A 53 -11.46 14.90 11.62
CA ILE A 53 -10.43 14.00 12.16
C ILE A 53 -10.69 12.56 11.71
N ASP A 54 -11.94 12.09 11.75
CA ASP A 54 -12.31 10.74 11.32
C ASP A 54 -12.05 10.51 9.82
N VAL A 55 -12.38 11.49 8.98
CA VAL A 55 -12.08 11.44 7.56
C VAL A 55 -10.58 11.41 7.32
N LEU A 56 -9.80 12.24 8.02
CA LEU A 56 -8.34 12.26 7.91
C LEU A 56 -7.72 10.93 8.32
N ASN A 57 -8.16 10.35 9.43
CA ASN A 57 -7.69 9.03 9.90
C ASN A 57 -8.01 7.94 8.88
N THR A 58 -9.23 7.92 8.35
CA THR A 58 -9.65 6.97 7.31
C THR A 58 -8.77 7.09 6.07
N GLN A 59 -8.47 8.30 5.62
CA GLN A 59 -7.62 8.51 4.45
C GLN A 59 -6.16 8.14 4.72
N ALA A 60 -5.62 8.44 5.91
CA ALA A 60 -4.28 8.03 6.30
C ALA A 60 -4.13 6.50 6.25
N HIS A 61 -5.12 5.75 6.77
CA HIS A 61 -5.13 4.29 6.68
C HIS A 61 -5.18 3.78 5.23
N ARG A 62 -5.97 4.40 4.36
CA ARG A 62 -6.04 4.04 2.94
C ARG A 62 -4.72 4.29 2.22
N ILE A 63 -4.07 5.43 2.48
CA ILE A 63 -2.78 5.78 1.90
C ILE A 63 -1.72 4.75 2.32
N GLU A 64 -1.64 4.40 3.61
CA GLU A 64 -0.64 3.43 4.07
C GLU A 64 -0.88 2.04 3.46
N ASN A 65 -2.14 1.62 3.32
CA ASN A 65 -2.48 0.35 2.67
C ASN A 65 -2.04 0.31 1.19
N GLU A 66 -2.32 1.36 0.43
CA GLU A 66 -1.91 1.43 -0.98
C GLU A 66 -0.39 1.53 -1.14
N LYS A 67 0.29 2.25 -0.23
CA LYS A 67 1.76 2.27 -0.16
C LYS A 67 2.33 0.88 0.08
N LEU A 68 1.79 0.12 1.03
CA LEU A 68 2.22 -1.27 1.30
C LEU A 68 2.03 -2.17 0.08
N LYS A 69 0.89 -2.08 -0.62
CA LYS A 69 0.66 -2.81 -1.86
C LYS A 69 1.68 -2.45 -2.94
N SER A 70 1.95 -1.15 -3.13
CA SER A 70 2.93 -0.67 -4.10
C SER A 70 4.34 -1.18 -3.79
N VAL A 71 4.75 -1.19 -2.53
CA VAL A 71 6.03 -1.78 -2.10
C VAL A 71 6.07 -3.28 -2.38
N GLY A 72 4.99 -4.01 -2.10
CA GLY A 72 4.89 -5.43 -2.39
C GLY A 72 5.04 -5.75 -3.89
N VAL A 73 4.37 -4.99 -4.75
CA VAL A 73 4.49 -5.12 -6.21
C VAL A 73 5.92 -4.82 -6.67
N ARG A 74 6.54 -3.76 -6.14
CA ARG A 74 7.92 -3.40 -6.46
C ARG A 74 8.90 -4.52 -6.09
N ASN A 75 8.80 -5.05 -4.88
CA ASN A 75 9.64 -6.16 -4.41
C ASN A 75 9.49 -7.40 -5.31
N LYS A 76 8.26 -7.70 -5.74
CA LYS A 76 7.99 -8.80 -6.67
C LYS A 76 8.69 -8.59 -8.02
N ILE A 77 8.59 -7.39 -8.60
CA ILE A 77 9.23 -7.06 -9.88
C ILE A 77 10.76 -7.13 -9.77
N GLU A 78 11.32 -6.57 -8.71
CA GLU A 78 12.76 -6.61 -8.44
C GLU A 78 13.25 -8.07 -8.31
N GLY A 79 12.56 -8.91 -7.53
CA GLY A 79 12.89 -10.33 -7.38
C GLY A 79 12.71 -11.14 -8.67
N GLU A 80 11.69 -10.83 -9.48
CA GLU A 80 11.50 -11.49 -10.78
C GLU A 80 12.63 -11.18 -11.77
N SER A 81 13.15 -9.95 -11.78
CA SER A 81 14.27 -9.57 -12.64
C SER A 81 15.52 -10.40 -12.32
N GLU A 82 15.83 -10.53 -11.03
CA GLU A 82 16.96 -11.34 -10.57
C GLU A 82 16.75 -12.83 -10.87
N SER A 83 15.53 -13.34 -10.62
CA SER A 83 15.16 -14.73 -10.95
C SER A 83 15.30 -15.03 -12.44
N ARG A 84 14.83 -14.12 -13.31
CA ARG A 84 15.01 -14.23 -14.76
C ARG A 84 16.48 -14.27 -15.16
N LYS A 85 17.31 -13.41 -14.57
CA LYS A 85 18.76 -13.38 -14.83
C LYS A 85 19.44 -14.69 -14.43
N ARG A 86 19.15 -15.22 -13.23
CA ARG A 86 19.69 -16.52 -12.78
C ARG A 86 19.27 -17.65 -13.71
N LYS A 87 17.98 -17.72 -14.06
CA LYS A 87 17.46 -18.76 -14.94
C LYS A 87 18.08 -18.70 -16.35
N ALA A 88 18.32 -17.50 -16.87
CA ALA A 88 19.02 -17.32 -18.13
C ALA A 88 20.47 -17.83 -18.06
N GLN A 89 21.18 -17.54 -16.97
CA GLN A 89 22.55 -18.05 -16.74
C GLN A 89 22.57 -19.57 -16.60
N GLU A 90 21.65 -20.16 -15.84
CA GLU A 90 21.50 -21.62 -15.70
C GLU A 90 21.26 -22.30 -17.05
N LEU A 91 20.33 -21.77 -17.85
CA LEU A 91 20.04 -22.29 -19.20
C LEU A 91 21.26 -22.15 -20.12
N GLN A 92 22.00 -21.04 -20.05
CA GLN A 92 23.20 -20.85 -20.87
C GLN A 92 24.30 -21.86 -20.51
N SER A 93 24.50 -22.13 -19.22
CA SER A 93 25.44 -23.18 -18.77
C SER A 93 25.04 -24.55 -19.28
N LEU A 94 23.75 -24.90 -19.20
CA LEU A 94 23.23 -26.16 -19.72
C LEU A 94 23.40 -26.28 -21.24
N ILE A 95 23.15 -25.21 -22.00
CA ILE A 95 23.38 -25.17 -23.45
C ILE A 95 24.86 -25.44 -23.75
N ASN A 96 25.78 -24.82 -23.01
CA ASN A 96 27.21 -25.02 -23.22
C ASN A 96 27.63 -26.47 -22.92
N GLU A 97 27.12 -27.05 -21.83
CA GLU A 97 27.36 -28.45 -21.49
C GLU A 97 26.88 -29.40 -22.61
N LYS A 98 25.66 -29.19 -23.12
CA LYS A 98 25.12 -30.01 -24.21
C LYS A 98 25.89 -29.84 -25.52
N LYS A 99 26.39 -28.65 -25.81
CA LYS A 99 27.24 -28.42 -26.99
C LYS A 99 28.57 -29.15 -26.90
N MET A 100 29.24 -29.11 -25.75
CA MET A 100 30.49 -29.85 -25.54
C MET A 100 30.28 -31.36 -25.67
N GLU A 101 29.19 -31.88 -25.11
CA GLU A 101 28.87 -33.32 -25.25
C GLU A 101 28.58 -33.69 -26.71
N LEU A 102 27.90 -32.83 -27.46
CA LEU A 102 27.66 -33.05 -28.88
C LEU A 102 28.97 -33.10 -29.69
N GLU A 103 29.88 -32.16 -29.46
CA GLU A 103 31.20 -32.13 -30.12
C GLU A 103 32.03 -33.38 -29.81
N ARG A 104 31.97 -33.84 -28.54
CA ARG A 104 32.61 -35.10 -28.11
C ARG A 104 32.06 -36.30 -28.87
N LEU A 105 30.72 -36.43 -28.93
CA LEU A 105 30.05 -37.53 -29.63
C LEU A 105 30.30 -37.51 -31.14
N GLN A 106 30.34 -36.33 -31.75
CA GLN A 106 30.69 -36.18 -33.18
C GLN A 106 32.10 -36.68 -33.46
N THR A 107 33.06 -36.29 -32.63
CA THR A 107 34.45 -36.75 -32.74
C THR A 107 34.55 -38.27 -32.59
N GLU A 108 33.86 -38.83 -31.58
CA GLU A 108 33.83 -40.28 -31.34
C GLU A 108 33.24 -41.04 -32.53
N TYR A 109 32.16 -40.52 -33.11
CA TYR A 109 31.53 -41.09 -34.30
C TYR A 109 32.46 -41.09 -35.53
N GLU A 110 33.17 -39.99 -35.78
CA GLU A 110 34.14 -39.91 -36.88
C GLU A 110 35.30 -40.89 -36.71
N LEU A 111 35.78 -41.09 -35.49
CA LEU A 111 36.82 -42.06 -35.17
C LEU A 111 36.33 -43.49 -35.42
N LEU A 112 35.12 -43.81 -34.99
CA LEU A 112 34.48 -45.11 -35.24
C LEU A 112 34.35 -45.40 -36.73
N LEU A 113 33.90 -44.43 -37.54
CA LEU A 113 33.82 -44.59 -39.00
C LEU A 113 35.17 -44.95 -39.63
N LYS A 114 36.26 -44.30 -39.20
CA LYS A 114 37.61 -44.60 -39.69
C LYS A 114 38.04 -46.03 -39.31
N VAL A 115 37.78 -46.44 -38.07
CA VAL A 115 38.08 -47.80 -37.60
C VAL A 115 37.29 -48.84 -38.38
N THR A 116 35.99 -48.64 -38.56
CA THR A 116 35.13 -49.56 -39.32
C THR A 116 35.57 -49.65 -40.79
N ALA A 117 35.92 -48.54 -41.43
CA ALA A 117 36.47 -48.56 -42.79
C ALA A 117 37.78 -49.35 -42.87
N GLY A 118 38.68 -49.17 -41.91
CA GLY A 118 39.93 -49.94 -41.82
C GLY A 118 39.70 -51.43 -41.62
N GLN A 119 38.76 -51.82 -40.74
CA GLN A 119 38.37 -53.20 -40.53
C GLN A 119 37.77 -53.83 -41.79
N LYS A 120 36.93 -53.10 -42.53
CA LYS A 120 36.35 -53.58 -43.79
C LYS A 120 37.42 -53.86 -44.83
N LEU A 121 38.38 -52.94 -45.01
CA LEU A 121 39.52 -53.15 -45.90
C LEU A 121 40.39 -54.35 -45.51
N LEU A 122 40.56 -54.59 -44.20
CA LEU A 122 41.30 -55.75 -43.71
C LEU A 122 40.55 -57.05 -44.03
N ILE A 123 39.23 -57.08 -43.80
CA ILE A 123 38.39 -58.23 -44.15
C ILE A 123 38.48 -58.52 -45.65
N ASP A 124 38.30 -57.50 -46.50
CA ASP A 124 38.36 -57.67 -47.96
C ASP A 124 39.73 -58.24 -48.42
N LYS A 125 40.83 -57.84 -47.79
CA LYS A 125 42.17 -58.40 -48.06
C LYS A 125 42.30 -59.85 -47.62
N LEU A 126 41.77 -60.20 -46.45
CA LEU A 126 41.82 -61.58 -45.94
C LEU A 126 40.98 -62.51 -46.83
N THR A 127 39.78 -62.09 -47.22
CA THR A 127 38.90 -62.86 -48.10
C THR A 127 39.49 -63.05 -49.50
N ASN A 128 40.13 -62.04 -50.07
CA ASN A 128 40.78 -62.13 -51.39
C ASN A 128 42.10 -62.93 -51.38
N ASN A 129 42.74 -63.11 -50.22
CA ASN A 129 43.95 -63.93 -50.10
C ASN A 129 43.67 -65.41 -49.81
N GLU A 130 42.45 -65.77 -49.40
CA GLU A 130 42.02 -67.15 -49.15
C GLU A 130 41.25 -67.79 -50.33
N SER A 131 41.14 -67.09 -51.47
CA SER A 131 40.58 -67.59 -52.74
C SER A 131 41.67 -67.80 -53.79
#